data_AF-A0A432Q9B5-F1
#
_entry.id   AF-A0A432Q9B5-F1
#
_cell.length_a   1.000
_cell.length_b   1.000
_cell.length_c   1.000
_cell.angle_alpha   90.00
_cell.angle_beta   90.00
_cell.angle_gamma   90.00
#
_symmetry.space_group_name_H-M   'P 1'
#
loop_
_entity.id
_entity.type
_entity.pdbx_description
1 polymer ?
#
loop_
_entity_poly.entity_id
_entity_poly.type
_entity_poly.pdbx_seq_one_letter_code
_entity_poly.pdbx_strand_id
1 'polypeptide(L)' 'SGADLRTLLQARGGEWADALSDGNVFRLVINKKISQWHNTVPDGAEVGFLPPVTGG' A
#
# COMPACT_ATOMS: atom_id res chain seq x y z
N SER A 1 0.28 9.65 5.30
CA SER A 1 0.53 9.42 3.87
C SER A 1 0.34 7.94 3.55
N GLY A 2 0.42 7.53 2.28
CA GLY A 2 0.42 6.11 1.91
C GLY A 2 1.58 5.31 2.53
N ALA A 3 2.76 5.92 2.65
CA ALA A 3 3.91 5.31 3.32
C ALA A 3 3.65 5.07 4.81
N ASP A 4 3.09 6.06 5.51
CA ASP A 4 2.74 5.91 6.93
C ASP A 4 1.69 4.81 7.14
N LEU A 5 0.71 4.72 6.23
CA LEU A 5 -0.29 3.65 6.25
C LEU A 5 0.35 2.27 6.06
N ARG A 6 1.32 2.13 5.14
CA ARG A 6 2.07 0.88 4.97
C ARG A 6 2.78 0.48 6.26
N THR A 7 3.49 1.43 6.89
CA THR A 7 4.18 1.20 8.17
C THR A 7 3.21 0.76 9.27
N LEU A 8 2.04 1.40 9.36
CA LEU A 8 0.99 1.03 10.31
C LEU A 8 0.49 -0.40 10.10
N LEU A 9 0.30 -0.80 8.84
CA LEU A 9 -0.13 -2.15 8.49
C LEU A 9 0.96 -3.19 8.75
N GLN A 10 2.22 -2.91 8.38
CA GLN A 10 3.38 -3.77 8.69
C GLN A 10 3.52 -4.01 10.20
N ALA A 11 3.28 -2.98 11.02
CA ALA A 11 3.35 -3.06 12.48
C ALA A 11 2.34 -4.05 13.10
N ARG A 12 1.34 -4.53 12.33
CA ARG A 12 0.44 -5.60 12.77
C ARG A 12 1.12 -6.97 12.85
N GLY A 13 2.29 -7.13 12.23
CA GLY A 13 3.08 -8.36 12.27
C GLY A 13 2.52 -9.49 11.38
N GLY A 14 3.17 -10.64 11.46
CA GLY A 14 2.80 -11.84 10.70
C GLY A 14 2.75 -11.57 9.19
N GLU A 15 1.71 -12.08 8.54
CA GLU A 15 1.50 -11.93 7.10
C GLU A 15 1.53 -10.47 6.61
N TRP A 16 1.15 -9.50 7.45
CA TRP A 16 1.20 -8.08 7.10
C TRP A 16 2.63 -7.56 7.00
N ALA A 17 3.50 -7.98 7.92
CA ALA A 17 4.91 -7.58 7.93
C ALA A 17 5.64 -8.19 6.73
N ASP A 18 5.41 -9.48 6.46
CA ASP A 18 6.02 -10.19 5.33
C ASP A 18 5.51 -9.65 3.99
N ALA A 19 4.18 -9.58 3.80
CA ALA A 19 3.59 -9.18 2.54
C ALA A 19 3.91 -7.72 2.18
N LEU A 20 3.84 -6.78 3.14
CA LEU A 20 4.08 -5.35 2.87
C LEU A 20 5.53 -4.92 3.11
N SER A 21 6.47 -5.85 3.30
CA SER A 21 7.91 -5.57 3.43
C SER A 21 8.47 -4.74 2.28
N ASP A 22 9.56 -4.02 2.53
CA ASP A 22 10.22 -3.18 1.51
C ASP A 22 10.78 -3.96 0.32
N GLY A 23 10.97 -5.28 0.46
CA GLY A 23 11.36 -6.16 -0.65
C GLY A 23 10.24 -6.42 -1.65
N ASN A 24 8.98 -6.23 -1.25
CA ASN A 24 7.82 -6.44 -2.10
C ASN A 24 7.38 -5.13 -2.76
N VAL A 25 7.29 -5.14 -4.08
CA VAL A 25 6.86 -3.98 -4.86
C VAL A 25 5.34 -3.96 -4.94
N PHE A 26 4.73 -2.85 -4.54
CA PHE A 26 3.29 -2.60 -4.75
C PHE A 26 3.05 -1.22 -5.34
N ARG A 27 1.93 -1.10 -6.06
CA ARG A 27 1.31 0.17 -6.41
C ARG A 27 0.23 0.48 -5.38
N LEU A 28 0.25 1.70 -4.87
CA LEU A 28 -0.79 2.22 -3.99
C LEU A 28 -2.00 2.69 -4.81
N VAL A 29 -3.20 2.36 -4.35
CA VAL A 29 -4.46 2.85 -4.91
C VAL A 29 -5.22 3.55 -3.81
N ILE A 30 -5.66 4.78 -4.07
CA ILE A 30 -6.54 5.54 -3.18
C ILE A 30 -7.77 5.92 -3.98
N ASN A 31 -8.96 5.57 -3.50
CA ASN A 31 -10.24 5.84 -4.17
C ASN A 31 -10.20 5.44 -5.66
N LYS A 32 -9.78 4.19 -5.92
CA LYS A 32 -9.70 3.57 -7.26
C LYS A 32 -8.74 4.27 -8.23
N LYS A 33 -7.80 5.08 -7.74
CA LYS A 33 -6.75 5.75 -8.54
C LYS A 33 -5.35 5.37 -8.07
N ILE A 34 -4.49 4.99 -9.02
CA ILE A 34 -3.06 4.78 -8.74
C ILE A 34 -2.49 6.09 -8.16
N SER A 35 -1.84 5.96 -7.01
CA SER A 35 -1.35 7.07 -6.19
C SER A 35 0.11 6.87 -5.82
N GLN A 36 0.78 7.96 -5.48
CA GLN A 36 2.16 7.90 -4.98
C GLN A 36 2.17 7.68 -3.47
N TRP A 37 3.23 7.06 -2.95
CA TRP A 37 3.35 6.75 -1.52
C TRP A 37 3.35 7.99 -0.62
N HIS A 38 3.77 9.15 -1.11
CA HIS A 38 3.72 10.41 -0.36
C HIS A 38 2.33 11.08 -0.39
N ASN A 39 1.38 10.60 -1.18
CA ASN A 39 0.04 11.19 -1.23
C ASN A 39 -0.67 11.05 0.12
N THR A 40 -1.43 12.08 0.49
CA THR A 40 -2.32 12.03 1.65
C THR A 40 -3.40 10.99 1.43
N VAL A 41 -3.68 10.18 2.45
CA VAL A 41 -4.83 9.28 2.49
C VAL A 41 -5.94 10.03 3.22
N PRO A 42 -7.04 10.43 2.53
CA PRO A 42 -8.15 11.10 3.17
C PRO A 42 -8.86 10.18 4.19
N ASP A 43 -9.55 10.78 5.15
CA ASP A 43 -10.46 10.03 6.02
C ASP A 43 -11.56 9.35 5.18
N GLY A 44 -11.93 8.12 5.57
CA GLY A 44 -12.90 7.30 4.85
C GLY A 44 -12.46 6.81 3.46
N ALA A 45 -11.20 6.99 3.06
CA ALA A 45 -10.74 6.56 1.75
C ALA A 45 -10.65 5.02 1.62
N GLU A 46 -11.01 4.52 0.44
CA GLU A 46 -10.75 3.14 0.06
C GLU A 46 -9.30 3.01 -0.43
N VAL A 47 -8.53 2.10 0.17
CA VAL A 47 -7.12 1.88 -0.17
C VAL A 47 -6.89 0.46 -0.66
N GLY A 48 -6.10 0.33 -1.73
CA GLY A 48 -5.66 -0.95 -2.29
C GLY A 48 -4.15 -1.01 -2.49
N PHE A 49 -3.58 -2.20 -2.32
CA PHE A 49 -2.18 -2.52 -2.62
C PHE A 49 -2.18 -3.52 -3.78
N LEU A 50 -1.71 -3.09 -4.95
CA LEU A 50 -1.69 -3.93 -6.14
C LEU A 50 -0.24 -4.40 -6.41
N PRO A 51 0.03 -5.72 -6.51
CA PRO A 51 1.34 -6.19 -6.92
C PRO A 51 1.64 -5.72 -8.36
N PRO A 52 2.91 -5.78 -8.81
CA PRO A 52 3.24 -5.53 -10.21
C PRO A 52 2.39 -6.44 -11.09
N VAL A 53 1.70 -5.85 -12.06
CA VAL A 53 1.07 -6.63 -13.13
C VAL A 53 2.19 -7.26 -13.95
N THR A 54 2.29 -8.58 -13.93
CA THR A 54 3.26 -9.34 -14.75
C THR A 54 2.70 -9.63 -16.15
N GLY A 55 1.72 -8.85 -16.60
CA GLY A 55 0.98 -9.10 -17.84
C GLY A 55 1.73 -8.63 -19.09
N GLY A 56 2.46 -9.58 -19.67
CA GLY A 56 3.03 -9.66 -21.01
C GLY A 56 3.38 -11.12 -21.26
#